data_AF-A0A2Z2K764-F1
#
_entry.id   AF-A0A2Z2K764-F1
#
_cell.length_a   1.000
_cell.length_b   1.000
_cell.length_c   1.000
_cell.angle_alpha   90.00
_cell.angle_beta   90.00
_cell.angle_gamma   90.00
#
_symmetry.space_group_name_H-M   'P 1'
#
loop_
_entity.id
_entity.type
_entity.pdbx_description
1 polymer ?
#
loop_
_entity_poly.entity_id
_entity_poly.type
_entity_poly.pdbx_seq_one_letter_code
_entity_poly.pdbx_strand_id
1 'polypeptide(L)'
;MRKAVIHGLSRLQPEAYLGLFLQELQDEHPGVSRAAAKALGCIPYLIPKQELSAIATREQSLHVLRNTLRVLGSLNKWEQLDILLGMLETAATESVRQELLQQLDGWIAGFNRQFAAKPLSTATSLLEVRLQSTRRLLGERRADVLTWLIS
;
A
#
# COMPACT_ATOMS: atom_id res chain seq x y z
N MET A 1 -23.92 -5.92 10.81
CA MET A 1 -24.11 -7.07 9.89
C MET A 1 -22.96 -7.21 8.88
N ARG A 2 -22.67 -6.21 8.04
CA ARG A 2 -21.62 -6.29 6.97
C ARG A 2 -20.24 -6.77 7.42
N LYS A 3 -19.73 -6.27 8.55
CA LYS A 3 -18.46 -6.76 9.14
C LYS A 3 -18.43 -8.28 9.36
N ALA A 4 -19.49 -8.86 9.90
CA ALA A 4 -19.56 -10.30 10.17
C ALA A 4 -19.62 -11.10 8.86
N VAL A 5 -20.32 -10.57 7.86
CA VAL A 5 -20.36 -11.13 6.51
C VAL A 5 -18.96 -11.15 5.89
N ILE A 6 -18.23 -10.03 5.91
CA ILE A 6 -16.85 -9.97 5.39
C ILE A 6 -15.96 -11.03 6.04
N HIS A 7 -16.06 -11.21 7.36
CA HIS A 7 -15.29 -12.24 8.07
C HIS A 7 -15.71 -13.67 7.72
N GLY A 8 -16.99 -13.92 7.48
CA GLY A 8 -17.48 -15.22 7.03
C GLY A 8 -16.97 -15.54 5.62
N LEU A 9 -17.15 -14.60 4.69
CA LEU A 9 -16.77 -14.77 3.29
C LEU A 9 -15.25 -14.95 3.12
N SER A 10 -14.43 -14.20 3.88
CA SER A 10 -12.98 -14.31 3.79
C SER A 10 -12.43 -15.67 4.23
N ARG A 11 -13.22 -16.45 4.98
CA ARG A 11 -12.85 -17.81 5.43
C ARG A 11 -13.33 -18.91 4.51
N LEU A 12 -14.37 -18.65 3.70
CA LEU A 12 -15.03 -19.67 2.89
C LEU A 12 -14.48 -19.70 1.46
N GLN A 13 -14.50 -18.57 0.76
CA GLN A 13 -14.09 -18.45 -0.65
C GLN A 13 -13.54 -17.04 -0.94
N PRO A 14 -12.37 -16.68 -0.39
CA PRO A 14 -11.89 -15.30 -0.43
C PRO A 14 -11.65 -14.78 -1.86
N GLU A 15 -11.30 -15.65 -2.80
CA GLU A 15 -11.11 -15.33 -4.22
C GLU A 15 -12.40 -14.78 -4.86
N ALA A 16 -13.54 -15.42 -4.59
CA ALA A 16 -14.83 -15.09 -5.18
C ALA A 16 -15.36 -13.71 -4.74
N TYR A 17 -14.83 -13.19 -3.63
CA TYR A 17 -15.28 -11.93 -3.02
C TYR A 17 -14.21 -10.83 -3.02
N LEU A 18 -13.13 -11.00 -3.78
CA LEU A 18 -12.08 -9.98 -3.90
C LEU A 18 -12.64 -8.59 -4.24
N GLY A 19 -13.50 -8.50 -5.26
CA GLY A 19 -14.12 -7.25 -5.68
C GLY A 19 -14.96 -6.61 -4.58
N LEU A 20 -15.69 -7.42 -3.81
CA LEU A 20 -16.44 -6.95 -2.64
C LEU A 20 -15.51 -6.41 -1.57
N PHE A 21 -14.39 -7.08 -1.27
CA PHE A 21 -13.46 -6.59 -0.26
C PHE A 21 -12.77 -5.28 -0.69
N LEU A 22 -12.44 -5.11 -1.98
CA LEU A 22 -11.89 -3.86 -2.50
C LEU A 22 -12.90 -2.71 -2.43
N GLN A 23 -14.18 -2.98 -2.68
CA GLN A 23 -15.25 -2.01 -2.50
C GLN A 23 -15.41 -1.64 -1.02
N GLU A 24 -15.54 -2.62 -0.14
CA GLU A 24 -15.78 -2.41 1.30
C GLU A 24 -14.56 -1.82 2.02
N LEU A 25 -13.35 -1.94 1.45
CA LEU A 25 -12.16 -1.24 1.94
C LEU A 25 -12.34 0.28 1.92
N GLN A 26 -13.11 0.80 0.96
CA GLN A 26 -13.39 2.22 0.77
C GLN A 26 -14.63 2.69 1.53
N ASP A 27 -15.23 1.83 2.35
CA ASP A 27 -16.44 2.16 3.09
C ASP A 27 -16.21 3.29 4.11
N GLU A 28 -17.18 4.21 4.18
CA GLU A 28 -17.16 5.35 5.10
C GLU A 28 -17.14 4.91 6.56
N HIS A 29 -17.66 3.72 6.89
CA HIS A 29 -17.65 3.21 8.24
C HIS A 29 -16.30 2.54 8.56
N PRO A 30 -15.51 3.05 9.54
CA PRO A 30 -14.15 2.56 9.81
C PRO A 30 -14.09 1.06 10.15
N GLY A 31 -15.13 0.55 10.80
CA GLY A 31 -15.24 -0.87 11.17
C GLY A 31 -15.42 -1.82 9.98
N VAL A 32 -16.02 -1.35 8.89
CA VAL A 32 -16.24 -2.12 7.65
C VAL A 32 -14.96 -2.13 6.84
N SER A 33 -14.39 -0.95 6.57
CA SER A 33 -13.10 -0.78 5.91
C SER A 33 -11.98 -1.60 6.60
N ARG A 34 -11.95 -1.61 7.94
CA ARG A 34 -10.98 -2.42 8.70
C ARG A 34 -11.20 -3.92 8.52
N ALA A 35 -12.44 -4.38 8.41
CA ALA A 35 -12.75 -5.79 8.19
C ALA A 35 -12.33 -6.24 6.79
N ALA A 36 -12.61 -5.41 5.79
CA ALA A 36 -12.17 -5.62 4.42
C ALA A 36 -10.64 -5.65 4.31
N ALA A 37 -9.93 -4.71 4.95
CA ALA A 37 -8.48 -4.72 4.99
C ALA A 37 -7.89 -5.99 5.61
N LYS A 38 -8.53 -6.54 6.66
CA LYS A 38 -8.12 -7.82 7.24
C LYS A 38 -8.34 -8.98 6.27
N ALA A 39 -9.47 -9.01 5.57
CA ALA A 39 -9.76 -10.03 4.58
C ALA A 39 -8.74 -9.99 3.42
N LEU A 40 -8.48 -8.80 2.87
CA LEU A 40 -7.49 -8.58 1.82
C LEU A 40 -6.08 -8.97 2.25
N GLY A 41 -5.69 -8.65 3.49
CA GLY A 41 -4.38 -9.03 4.03
C GLY A 41 -4.16 -10.54 4.18
N CYS A 42 -5.21 -11.37 4.12
CA CYS A 42 -5.10 -12.82 4.07
C CYS A 42 -4.88 -13.37 2.65
N ILE A 43 -5.16 -12.58 1.62
CA ILE A 43 -5.04 -12.94 0.20
C ILE A 43 -4.27 -11.88 -0.61
N PRO A 44 -3.07 -11.44 -0.17
CA PRO A 44 -2.31 -10.37 -0.83
C PRO A 44 -2.00 -10.66 -2.30
N TYR A 45 -1.80 -11.93 -2.65
CA TYR A 45 -1.46 -12.40 -4.00
C TYR A 45 -2.59 -12.20 -5.03
N LEU A 46 -3.82 -11.93 -4.59
CA LEU A 46 -4.96 -11.71 -5.46
C LEU A 46 -5.19 -10.22 -5.75
N ILE A 47 -4.53 -9.31 -5.04
CA ILE A 47 -4.84 -7.89 -5.08
C ILE A 47 -4.17 -7.24 -6.31
N PRO A 48 -4.94 -6.62 -7.22
CA PRO A 48 -4.36 -5.85 -8.30
C PRO A 48 -3.68 -4.59 -7.74
N LYS A 49 -2.41 -4.36 -8.09
CA LYS A 49 -1.61 -3.25 -7.56
C LYS A 49 -2.23 -1.89 -7.87
N GLN A 50 -2.84 -1.75 -9.04
CA GLN A 50 -3.48 -0.53 -9.51
C GLN A 50 -4.66 -0.12 -8.62
N GLU A 51 -5.39 -1.07 -8.06
CA GLU A 51 -6.52 -0.81 -7.16
C GLU A 51 -6.07 -0.15 -5.86
N LEU A 52 -4.93 -0.61 -5.29
CA LEU A 52 -4.36 0.00 -4.09
C LEU A 52 -3.80 1.41 -4.36
N SER A 53 -3.18 1.63 -5.52
CA SER A 53 -2.67 2.95 -5.89
C SER A 53 -3.80 3.96 -6.15
N ALA A 54 -4.89 3.53 -6.79
CA ALA A 54 -6.05 4.38 -7.11
C ALA A 54 -6.75 4.94 -5.86
N ILE A 55 -6.54 4.33 -4.70
CA ILE A 55 -7.08 4.82 -3.44
C ILE A 55 -6.46 6.18 -3.09
N ALA A 56 -5.15 6.40 -3.31
CA ALA A 56 -4.50 7.67 -2.97
C ALA A 56 -4.96 8.89 -3.79
N THR A 57 -5.60 8.65 -4.93
CA THR A 57 -6.02 9.71 -5.87
C THR A 57 -7.40 10.27 -5.54
N ARG A 58 -8.14 9.59 -4.66
CA ARG A 58 -9.51 9.96 -4.28
C ARG A 58 -9.49 10.77 -3.00
N GLU A 59 -10.33 11.80 -2.94
CA GLU A 59 -10.65 12.42 -1.65
C GLU A 59 -11.42 11.41 -0.81
N GLN A 60 -10.78 10.94 0.25
CA GLN A 60 -11.31 9.88 1.10
C GLN A 60 -10.91 10.13 2.54
N SER A 61 -11.60 9.44 3.43
CA SER A 61 -11.29 9.46 4.86
C SER A 61 -9.91 8.85 5.16
N LEU A 62 -9.21 9.42 6.14
CA LEU A 62 -7.90 8.93 6.57
C LEU A 62 -7.93 7.47 7.05
N HIS A 63 -9.08 6.98 7.55
CA HIS A 63 -9.18 5.58 7.96
C HIS A 63 -9.13 4.63 6.77
N VAL A 64 -9.70 4.99 5.61
CA VAL A 64 -9.60 4.19 4.38
C VAL A 64 -8.14 4.09 3.97
N LEU A 65 -7.45 5.23 3.86
CA LEU A 65 -6.02 5.26 3.53
C LEU A 65 -5.21 4.36 4.49
N ARG A 66 -5.37 4.53 5.81
CA ARG A 66 -4.65 3.73 6.81
C ARG A 66 -4.95 2.24 6.72
N ASN A 67 -6.19 1.88 6.42
CA ASN A 67 -6.58 0.49 6.23
C ASN A 67 -5.96 -0.08 4.94
N THR A 68 -5.88 0.70 3.87
CA THR A 68 -5.17 0.35 2.64
C THR A 68 -3.67 0.17 2.88
N LEU A 69 -3.02 1.09 3.61
CA LEU A 69 -1.60 0.95 3.98
C LEU A 69 -1.34 -0.28 4.85
N ARG A 70 -2.33 -0.72 5.65
CA ARG A 70 -2.26 -1.99 6.37
C ARG A 70 -2.34 -3.20 5.43
N VAL A 71 -3.18 -3.16 4.40
CA VAL A 71 -3.22 -4.20 3.35
C VAL A 71 -1.86 -4.25 2.65
N LEU A 72 -1.29 -3.08 2.32
CA LEU A 72 0.01 -2.99 1.68
C LEU A 72 1.09 -3.73 2.48
N GLY A 73 1.08 -3.63 3.81
CA GLY A 73 2.02 -4.34 4.69
C GLY A 73 2.03 -5.87 4.55
N SER A 74 1.01 -6.47 3.90
CA SER A 74 0.96 -7.90 3.59
C SER A 74 1.58 -8.30 2.25
N LEU A 75 1.93 -7.32 1.39
CA LEU A 75 2.63 -7.55 0.12
C LEU A 75 4.14 -7.76 0.34
N ASN A 76 4.88 -8.18 -0.69
CA ASN A 76 6.34 -8.22 -0.58
C ASN A 76 6.94 -6.80 -0.57
N LYS A 77 8.09 -6.62 0.08
CA LYS A 77 8.70 -5.30 0.34
C LYS A 77 8.84 -4.41 -0.90
N TRP A 78 9.19 -4.98 -2.05
CA TRP A 78 9.42 -4.22 -3.28
C TRP A 78 8.11 -3.78 -3.92
N GLU A 79 7.06 -4.60 -3.82
CA GLU A 79 5.70 -4.18 -4.21
C GLU A 79 5.16 -3.08 -3.30
N GLN A 80 5.43 -3.17 -2.00
CA GLN A 80 5.08 -2.11 -1.07
C GLN A 80 5.71 -0.79 -1.49
N LEU A 81 7.01 -0.80 -1.81
CA LEU A 81 7.73 0.41 -2.21
C LEU A 81 7.18 0.97 -3.53
N ASP A 82 7.00 0.15 -4.56
CA ASP A 82 6.45 0.59 -5.86
C ASP A 82 5.09 1.27 -5.70
N ILE A 83 4.19 0.67 -4.92
CA ILE A 83 2.86 1.22 -4.66
C ILE A 83 2.94 2.49 -3.81
N LEU A 84 3.76 2.55 -2.76
CA LEU A 84 3.92 3.78 -1.95
C LEU A 84 4.40 4.96 -2.77
N LEU A 85 5.41 4.74 -3.63
CA LEU A 85 5.89 5.79 -4.52
C LEU A 85 4.81 6.20 -5.52
N GLY A 86 4.05 5.24 -6.07
CA GLY A 86 2.94 5.55 -6.97
C GLY A 86 1.83 6.36 -6.31
N MET A 87 1.45 5.98 -5.08
CA MET A 87 0.47 6.71 -4.28
C MET A 87 0.94 8.13 -3.94
N LEU A 88 2.24 8.33 -3.71
CA LEU A 88 2.82 9.63 -3.37
C LEU A 88 2.76 10.62 -4.54
N GLU A 89 2.97 10.12 -5.76
CA GLU A 89 2.88 10.90 -7.01
C GLU A 89 1.47 11.46 -7.22
N THR A 90 0.46 10.67 -6.86
CA THR A 90 -0.95 10.98 -7.09
C THR A 90 -1.72 11.38 -5.83
N ALA A 91 -1.02 11.70 -4.74
CA ALA A 91 -1.65 11.99 -3.45
C ALA A 91 -2.60 13.20 -3.55
N ALA A 92 -3.88 12.99 -3.24
CA ALA A 92 -4.93 14.00 -3.39
C ALA A 92 -4.78 15.21 -2.43
N THR A 93 -4.24 14.99 -1.23
CA THR A 93 -4.12 16.02 -0.19
C THR A 93 -2.78 15.94 0.54
N GLU A 94 -2.42 17.02 1.23
CA GLU A 94 -1.20 17.04 2.05
C GLU A 94 -1.27 16.07 3.23
N SER A 95 -2.46 15.85 3.81
CA SER A 95 -2.62 14.86 4.89
C SER A 95 -2.38 13.43 4.39
N VAL A 96 -2.84 13.10 3.17
CA VAL A 96 -2.54 11.83 2.50
C VAL A 96 -1.04 11.71 2.27
N ARG A 97 -0.39 12.78 1.76
CA ARG A 97 1.06 12.81 1.52
C ARG A 97 1.84 12.52 2.80
N GLN A 98 1.50 13.17 3.91
CA GLN A 98 2.18 12.97 5.19
C GLN A 98 2.04 11.53 5.72
N GLU A 99 0.85 10.93 5.61
CA GLU A 99 0.64 9.54 6.03
C GLU A 99 1.46 8.56 5.15
N LEU A 100 1.56 8.81 3.84
CA LEU A 100 2.40 8.03 2.93
C LEU A 100 3.89 8.15 3.26
N LEU A 101 4.37 9.35 3.54
CA LEU A 101 5.76 9.58 3.94
C LEU A 101 6.07 8.90 5.29
N GLN A 102 5.14 8.94 6.24
CA GLN A 102 5.28 8.23 7.52
C GLN A 102 5.34 6.71 7.32
N GLN A 103 4.51 6.16 6.44
CA GLN A 103 4.55 4.74 6.10
C GLN A 103 5.89 4.36 5.44
N LEU A 104 6.43 5.23 4.59
CA LEU A 104 7.71 5.03 3.92
C LEU A 104 8.88 5.10 4.91
N ASP A 105 8.85 5.99 5.89
CA ASP A 105 9.84 6.03 6.98
C ASP A 105 9.84 4.72 7.78
N GLY A 106 8.64 4.19 8.07
CA GLY A 106 8.48 2.88 8.70
C GLY A 106 9.06 1.74 7.84
N TRP A 107 8.83 1.80 6.53
CA TRP A 107 9.39 0.83 5.58
C TRP A 107 10.92 0.87 5.56
N ILE A 108 11.52 2.07 5.46
CA ILE A 108 12.98 2.28 5.47
C ILE A 108 13.60 1.76 6.78
N ALA A 109 13.01 2.12 7.92
CA ALA A 109 13.49 1.68 9.23
C ALA A 109 13.36 0.16 9.43
N GLY A 110 12.32 -0.46 8.86
CA GLY A 110 12.09 -1.89 8.88
C GLY A 110 12.96 -2.67 7.88
N PHE A 111 13.43 -2.03 6.81
CA PHE A 111 14.22 -2.69 5.76
C PHE A 111 15.49 -3.33 6.33
N ASN A 112 16.26 -2.56 7.10
CA ASN A 112 17.53 -2.99 7.71
C ASN A 112 17.39 -4.14 8.72
N ARG A 113 16.17 -4.42 9.20
CA ARG A 113 15.91 -5.45 10.23
C ARG A 113 15.61 -6.83 9.65
N GLN A 114 15.34 -6.92 8.35
CA GLN A 114 14.90 -8.14 7.69
C GLN A 114 15.69 -8.26 6.39
N PHE A 115 16.57 -9.26 6.29
CA PHE A 115 17.29 -9.60 5.05
C PHE A 115 16.28 -9.76 3.90
N ALA A 116 16.11 -8.71 3.11
CA ALA A 116 15.31 -8.75 1.90
C ALA A 116 16.28 -9.07 0.75
N ALA A 117 15.97 -10.11 -0.03
CA ALA A 117 16.66 -10.31 -1.28
C ALA A 117 16.48 -9.06 -2.16
N LYS A 118 17.52 -8.70 -2.92
CA LYS A 118 17.45 -7.62 -3.89
C LYS A 118 16.27 -7.83 -4.86
N PRO A 119 15.67 -6.75 -5.39
CA PRO A 119 14.62 -6.90 -6.38
C PRO A 119 15.20 -7.56 -7.64
N LEU A 120 14.34 -8.20 -8.43
CA LEU A 120 14.72 -8.62 -9.78
C LEU A 120 15.18 -7.39 -10.59
N SER A 121 16.12 -7.56 -11.52
CA SER A 121 16.70 -6.44 -12.29
C SER A 121 15.63 -5.58 -12.99
N THR A 122 14.60 -6.20 -13.56
CA THR A 122 13.47 -5.48 -14.18
C THR A 122 12.65 -4.67 -13.17
N ALA A 123 12.44 -5.20 -11.96
CA ALA A 123 11.75 -4.48 -10.90
C ALA A 123 12.59 -3.31 -10.37
N THR A 124 13.92 -3.46 -10.38
CA THR A 124 14.87 -2.42 -9.98
C THR A 124 14.74 -1.19 -10.88
N SER A 125 14.81 -1.37 -12.20
CA SER A 125 14.68 -0.24 -13.15
C SER A 125 13.35 0.50 -13.03
N LEU A 126 12.25 -0.23 -12.81
CA LEU A 126 10.94 0.39 -12.60
C LEU A 126 10.90 1.22 -11.31
N LEU A 127 11.46 0.69 -10.22
CA LEU A 127 11.58 1.39 -8.95
C LEU A 127 12.46 2.64 -9.05
N GLU A 128 13.57 2.57 -9.78
CA GLU A 128 14.46 3.72 -10.01
C GLU A 128 13.74 4.84 -10.78
N VAL A 129 13.02 4.50 -11.86
CA VAL A 129 12.23 5.46 -12.63
C VAL A 129 11.20 6.15 -11.74
N ARG A 130 10.48 5.37 -10.93
CA ARG A 130 9.46 5.91 -10.02
C ARG A 130 10.05 6.70 -8.85
N LEU A 131 11.20 6.29 -8.34
CA LEU A 131 11.94 7.06 -7.32
C LEU A 131 12.34 8.42 -7.88
N GLN A 132 12.80 8.45 -9.14
CA GLN A 132 13.18 9.70 -9.78
C GLN A 132 11.99 10.64 -10.00
N SER A 133 10.82 10.12 -10.40
CA SER A 133 9.60 10.95 -10.56
C SER A 133 9.12 11.53 -9.23
N THR A 134 9.31 10.80 -8.12
CA THR A 134 8.85 11.20 -6.78
C THR A 134 9.89 11.90 -5.92
N ARG A 135 11.14 12.03 -6.38
CA ARG A 135 12.28 12.58 -5.62
C ARG A 135 11.98 13.90 -4.91
N ARG A 136 11.34 14.83 -5.63
CA ARG A 136 10.98 16.16 -5.10
C ARG A 136 9.99 16.09 -3.92
N LEU A 137 9.14 15.06 -3.89
CA LEU A 137 8.11 14.86 -2.87
C LEU A 137 8.67 14.16 -1.62
N LEU A 138 9.71 13.35 -1.80
CA LEU A 138 10.36 12.57 -0.74
C LEU A 138 11.28 13.42 0.15
N GLY A 139 11.91 14.42 -0.46
CA GLY A 139 13.06 15.14 0.09
C GLY A 139 14.35 14.33 -0.07
N GLU A 140 15.49 15.04 -0.12
CA GLU A 140 16.81 14.46 -0.43
C GLU A 140 17.15 13.25 0.44
N ARG A 141 16.96 13.36 1.77
CA ARG A 141 17.32 12.28 2.70
C ARG A 141 16.65 10.95 2.39
N ARG A 142 15.34 10.94 2.11
CA ARG A 142 14.62 9.70 1.79
C ARG A 142 15.01 9.19 0.41
N ALA A 143 15.14 10.10 -0.54
CA ALA A 143 15.52 9.74 -1.90
C ALA A 143 16.89 9.06 -1.93
N ASP A 144 17.90 9.60 -1.23
CA ASP A 144 19.25 9.02 -1.20
C ASP A 144 19.28 7.65 -0.54
N VAL A 145 18.56 7.49 0.58
CA VAL A 145 18.46 6.18 1.26
C VAL A 145 17.79 5.17 0.35
N LEU A 146 16.69 5.53 -0.32
CA LEU A 146 16.00 4.62 -1.23
C LEU A 146 16.84 4.29 -2.46
N THR A 147 17.57 5.25 -3.02
CA THR A 147 18.54 4.99 -4.10
C THR A 147 19.53 3.93 -3.66
N TRP A 148 20.15 4.09 -2.49
CA TRP A 148 21.10 3.13 -1.96
C TRP A 148 20.49 1.74 -1.71
N LEU A 149 19.24 1.68 -1.25
CA LEU A 149 18.55 0.41 -0.98
C LEU A 149 18.15 -0.35 -2.25
N ILE A 150 17.90 0.36 -3.35
CA ILE A 150 17.50 -0.22 -4.64
C ILE A 150 18.72 -0.70 -5.44
N SER A 151 19.83 0.05 -5.40
CA SER A 151 21.09 -0.26 -6.10
C SER A 151 21.79 -1.53 -5.62
#